data_AF-A0A235HY03-F1
#
_entry.id   AF-A0A235HY03-F1
#
_cell.length_a   1.000
_cell.length_b   1.000
_cell.length_c   1.000
_cell.angle_alpha   90.00
_cell.angle_beta   90.00
_cell.angle_gamma   90.00
#
_symmetry.space_group_name_H-M   'P 1'
#
loop_
_entity.id
_entity.type
_entity.pdbx_description
1 polymer ?
#
loop_
_entity_poly.entity_id
_entity_poly.type
_entity_poly.pdbx_seq_one_letter_code
_entity_poly.pdbx_strand_id
1 'polypeptide(L)'
;MHSREGLDKYLHKIREEFEEFKNISLKGSQSASKREALTSHKLEYLVDGLKATFSIENYLGGIYYLTPDEIIFENNIYIIQESKNTSTASLPKLPDIQDGLFKLILFSNLDSLILNGQKVLFFTKLKLTGNNVVGSIVFPDASPEELEYFLEVNIKNFNTNQKIIIKKLALEARNNQRLKIEVSRNF
;
A
#
# COMPACT_ATOMS: atom_id res chain seq x y z
N MET A 1 1.73 27.39 0.97
CA MET A 1 3.22 27.31 1.02
C MET A 1 3.64 27.45 2.47
N HIS A 2 4.22 26.42 3.08
CA HIS A 2 4.79 26.55 4.42
C HIS A 2 5.96 27.55 4.37
N SER A 3 6.05 28.47 5.34
CA SER A 3 7.10 29.48 5.34
C SER A 3 8.47 28.81 5.49
N ARG A 4 9.44 29.27 4.70
CA ARG A 4 10.82 28.75 4.68
C ARG A 4 11.44 28.75 6.09
N GLU A 5 11.13 29.78 6.87
CA GLU A 5 11.47 29.89 8.30
C GLU A 5 10.97 28.74 9.17
N GLY A 6 9.74 28.26 8.95
CA GLY A 6 9.20 27.12 9.69
C GLY A 6 9.93 25.82 9.34
N LEU A 7 10.29 25.66 8.07
CA LEU A 7 11.06 24.52 7.58
C LEU A 7 12.49 24.54 8.16
N ASP A 8 13.14 25.70 8.16
CA ASP A 8 14.52 25.87 8.66
C ASP A 8 14.60 25.66 10.19
N LYS A 9 13.63 26.18 10.95
CA LYS A 9 13.51 25.91 12.39
C LYS A 9 13.29 24.42 12.67
N TYR A 10 12.45 23.76 11.88
CA TYR A 10 12.25 22.32 11.98
C TYR A 10 13.55 21.55 11.68
N LEU A 11 14.28 21.94 10.65
CA LEU A 11 15.55 21.31 10.24
C LEU A 11 16.66 21.46 11.29
N HIS A 12 16.77 22.63 11.90
CA HIS A 12 17.70 22.87 13.01
C HIS A 12 17.36 22.01 14.22
N LYS A 13 16.07 21.91 14.55
CA LYS A 13 15.57 21.10 15.67
C LYS A 13 15.78 19.60 15.47
N ILE A 14 15.68 19.12 14.22
CA ILE A 14 16.01 17.73 13.85
C ILE A 14 17.51 17.45 13.98
N ARG A 15 18.36 18.42 13.66
CA ARG A 15 19.82 18.23 13.59
C ARG A 15 20.50 18.16 14.95
N GLU A 16 20.01 18.88 15.95
CA GLU A 16 20.71 19.01 17.23
C GLU A 16 20.20 18.07 18.33
N GLU A 17 18.94 17.61 18.28
CA GLU A 17 18.35 16.80 19.33
C GLU A 17 17.65 15.54 18.78
N PHE A 18 18.40 14.44 18.67
CA PHE A 18 17.91 13.13 18.22
C PHE A 18 16.64 12.67 18.98
N GLU A 19 16.64 12.82 20.30
CA GLU A 19 15.48 12.46 21.13
C GLU A 19 14.26 13.34 20.86
N GLU A 20 14.45 14.63 20.58
CA GLU A 20 13.34 15.50 20.26
C GLU A 20 12.75 15.19 18.87
N PHE A 21 13.59 14.87 17.88
CA PHE A 21 13.14 14.36 16.57
C PHE A 21 12.35 13.04 16.69
N LYS A 22 12.85 12.10 17.48
CA LYS A 22 12.18 10.83 17.77
C LYS A 22 10.80 11.09 18.37
N ASN A 23 10.71 11.97 19.37
CA ASN A 23 9.45 12.31 20.04
C ASN A 23 8.44 13.02 19.13
N ILE A 24 8.89 13.97 18.31
CA ILE A 24 8.02 14.69 17.37
C ILE A 24 7.49 13.75 16.29
N SER A 25 8.37 12.94 15.69
CA SER A 25 8.01 11.95 14.66
C SER A 25 7.07 10.87 15.20
N LEU A 26 7.31 10.42 16.43
CA LEU A 26 6.46 9.45 17.12
C LEU A 26 5.04 10.01 17.34
N LYS A 27 4.91 11.22 17.88
CA LYS A 27 3.62 11.86 18.12
C LYS A 27 2.86 12.12 16.81
N GLY A 28 3.58 12.56 15.76
CA GLY A 28 3.02 12.80 14.43
C GLY A 28 2.46 11.52 13.80
N SER A 29 3.27 10.46 13.73
CA SER A 29 2.87 9.17 13.16
C SER A 29 1.72 8.53 13.94
N GLN A 30 1.77 8.54 15.27
CA GLN A 30 0.70 8.00 16.11
C GLN A 30 -0.61 8.75 15.88
N SER A 31 -0.56 10.08 15.76
CA SER A 31 -1.75 10.89 15.52
C SER A 31 -2.32 10.66 14.11
N ALA A 32 -1.47 10.48 13.11
CA ALA A 32 -1.89 10.17 11.75
C ALA A 32 -2.52 8.79 11.64
N SER A 33 -1.85 7.75 12.17
CA SER A 33 -2.36 6.39 12.21
C SER A 33 -3.70 6.28 12.95
N LYS A 34 -3.87 7.00 14.08
CA LYS A 34 -5.16 7.07 14.78
C LYS A 34 -6.27 7.67 13.92
N ARG A 35 -5.99 8.75 13.18
CA ARG A 35 -6.99 9.34 12.26
C ARG A 35 -7.37 8.33 11.18
N GLU A 36 -6.39 7.67 10.58
CA GLU A 36 -6.58 6.72 9.48
C GLU A 36 -7.35 5.46 9.91
N ALA A 37 -7.07 4.95 11.12
CA ALA A 37 -7.82 3.85 11.73
C ALA A 37 -9.29 4.21 12.02
N LEU A 38 -9.58 5.47 12.33
CA LEU A 38 -10.94 5.96 12.62
C LEU A 38 -11.72 6.32 11.36
N THR A 39 -11.05 6.82 10.31
CA THR A 39 -11.67 7.06 9.01
C THR A 39 -11.85 5.74 8.26
N SER A 40 -12.93 5.04 8.57
CA SER A 40 -13.47 4.04 7.64
C SER A 40 -14.17 4.81 6.52
N HIS A 41 -13.55 4.92 5.35
CA HIS A 41 -14.25 5.50 4.21
C HIS A 41 -15.40 4.58 3.83
N LYS A 42 -16.63 5.11 3.79
CA LYS A 42 -17.86 4.36 3.44
C LYS A 42 -17.84 3.76 2.02
N LEU A 43 -16.78 4.04 1.25
CA LEU A 43 -16.50 3.62 -0.12
C LEU A 43 -15.29 2.67 -0.22
N GLU A 44 -14.54 2.48 0.88
CA GLU A 44 -13.61 1.36 1.02
C GLU A 44 -14.48 0.13 1.29
N TYR A 45 -14.66 -0.69 0.26
CA TYR A 45 -15.26 -2.00 0.40
C TYR A 45 -14.27 -2.87 1.18
N LEU A 46 -14.30 -2.75 2.51
CA LEU A 46 -13.59 -3.61 3.45
C LEU A 46 -14.32 -4.96 3.48
N VAL A 47 -14.07 -5.80 2.48
CA VAL A 47 -14.77 -7.09 2.30
C VAL A 47 -13.94 -8.23 2.88
N ASP A 48 -12.61 -8.07 2.99
CA ASP A 48 -11.70 -9.20 3.13
C ASP A 48 -10.84 -9.21 4.41
N GLY A 49 -10.77 -8.12 5.20
CA GLY A 49 -9.81 -8.03 6.33
C GLY A 49 -10.15 -7.07 7.49
N LEU A 50 -9.24 -7.00 8.46
CA LEU A 50 -9.31 -6.11 9.64
C LEU A 50 -8.33 -4.92 9.49
N LYS A 51 -8.71 -3.72 9.95
CA LYS A 51 -7.76 -2.60 10.14
C LYS A 51 -6.93 -2.84 11.40
N ALA A 52 -5.60 -2.78 11.30
CA ALA A 52 -4.73 -2.79 12.47
C ALA A 52 -3.61 -1.75 12.34
N THR A 53 -3.20 -1.19 13.48
CA THR A 53 -2.06 -0.27 13.54
C THR A 53 -0.76 -1.05 13.72
N PHE A 54 0.21 -0.79 12.86
CA PHE A 54 1.57 -1.29 12.99
C PHE A 54 2.41 -0.31 13.79
N SER A 55 3.27 -0.87 14.64
CA SER A 55 4.42 -0.17 15.20
C SER A 55 5.66 -0.66 14.46
N ILE A 56 6.28 0.20 13.66
CA ILE A 56 7.48 -0.10 12.90
C ILE A 56 8.67 0.50 13.63
N GLU A 57 9.60 -0.35 14.03
CA GLU A 57 10.87 0.06 14.61
C GLU A 57 11.97 0.04 13.54
N ASN A 58 12.71 1.13 13.39
CA ASN A 58 13.88 1.18 12.52
C ASN A 58 15.16 0.73 13.24
N TYR A 59 16.25 0.55 12.50
CA TYR A 59 17.53 0.10 13.05
C TYR A 59 18.19 1.05 14.08
N LEU A 60 17.69 2.29 14.21
CA LEU A 60 18.13 3.29 15.18
C LEU A 60 17.24 3.31 16.45
N GLY A 61 16.26 2.41 16.56
CA GLY A 61 15.31 2.38 17.68
C GLY A 61 14.22 3.45 17.60
N GLY A 62 14.01 4.05 16.43
CA GLY A 62 12.90 4.97 16.17
C GLY A 62 11.62 4.19 15.85
N ILE A 63 10.50 4.58 16.46
CA ILE A 63 9.20 3.91 16.29
C ILE A 63 8.24 4.81 15.49
N TYR A 64 7.58 4.22 14.49
CA TYR A 64 6.58 4.87 13.65
C TYR A 64 5.30 4.06 13.65
N TYR A 65 4.16 4.75 13.66
CA TYR A 65 2.86 4.10 13.53
C TYR A 65 2.30 4.28 12.13
N LEU A 66 1.95 3.18 11.48
CA LEU A 66 1.37 3.14 10.15
C LEU A 66 0.18 2.17 10.16
N THR A 67 -0.85 2.49 9.39
CA THR A 67 -2.07 1.68 9.28
C THR A 67 -2.27 1.36 7.81
N PRO A 68 -2.25 0.08 7.38
CA PRO A 68 -2.72 -0.29 6.06
C PRO A 68 -4.26 -0.21 6.00
N ASP A 69 -4.81 -0.24 4.80
CA ASP A 69 -6.25 -0.33 4.62
C ASP A 69 -6.81 -1.63 5.21
N GLU A 70 -6.14 -2.77 4.97
CA GLU A 70 -6.61 -4.09 5.40
C GLU A 70 -5.44 -5.02 5.79
N ILE A 71 -5.70 -5.92 6.74
CA ILE A 71 -4.90 -7.11 7.00
C ILE A 71 -5.75 -8.36 6.79
N ILE A 72 -5.24 -9.25 5.96
CA ILE A 72 -5.87 -10.54 5.64
C ILE A 72 -4.98 -11.66 6.17
N PHE A 73 -5.56 -12.75 6.67
CA PHE A 73 -4.84 -13.93 7.07
C PHE A 73 -5.34 -15.15 6.29
N GLU A 74 -4.51 -15.64 5.37
CA GLU A 74 -4.86 -16.72 4.46
C GLU A 74 -3.67 -17.67 4.31
N ASN A 75 -3.94 -18.97 4.26
CA ASN A 75 -2.91 -20.00 4.06
C ASN A 75 -1.71 -19.87 5.01
N ASN A 76 -1.98 -19.48 6.26
CA ASN A 76 -0.97 -19.28 7.32
C ASN A 76 0.03 -18.13 7.03
N ILE A 77 -0.36 -17.15 6.21
CA ILE A 77 0.43 -15.97 5.85
C ILE A 77 -0.43 -14.71 6.03
N TYR A 78 0.17 -13.65 6.57
CA TYR A 78 -0.47 -12.34 6.68
C TYR A 78 -0.28 -11.51 5.40
N ILE A 79 -1.33 -10.81 4.98
CA ILE A 79 -1.33 -9.92 3.83
C ILE A 79 -1.59 -8.51 4.32
N ILE A 80 -0.63 -7.62 4.14
CA ILE A 80 -0.77 -6.18 4.42
C ILE A 80 -1.24 -5.52 3.13
N GLN A 81 -2.48 -5.02 3.10
CA GLN A 81 -3.13 -4.57 1.87
C GLN A 81 -3.42 -3.08 1.87
N GLU A 82 -3.11 -2.44 0.74
CA GLU A 82 -3.66 -1.12 0.35
C GLU A 82 -4.61 -1.32 -0.83
N SER A 83 -5.72 -0.61 -0.81
CA SER A 83 -6.82 -0.75 -1.76
C SER A 83 -7.09 0.59 -2.44
N LYS A 84 -6.99 0.63 -3.77
CA LYS A 84 -7.38 1.80 -4.56
C LYS A 84 -8.51 1.41 -5.50
N ASN A 85 -9.62 2.14 -5.43
CA ASN A 85 -10.82 1.85 -6.21
C ASN A 85 -11.23 3.05 -7.07
N THR A 86 -11.93 2.77 -8.16
CA THR A 86 -12.61 3.79 -8.95
C THR A 86 -13.98 3.29 -9.41
N SER A 87 -15.02 4.10 -9.22
CA SER A 87 -16.39 3.77 -9.62
C SER A 87 -16.70 4.13 -11.08
N THR A 88 -15.90 5.00 -11.69
CA THR A 88 -16.18 5.56 -13.02
C THR A 88 -15.22 5.08 -14.11
N ALA A 89 -13.99 4.70 -13.74
CA ALA A 89 -12.98 4.21 -14.68
C ALA A 89 -12.66 2.73 -14.47
N SER A 90 -11.98 2.10 -15.43
CA SER A 90 -11.57 0.70 -15.34
C SER A 90 -10.30 0.48 -14.50
N LEU A 91 -9.57 1.54 -14.15
CA LEU A 91 -8.35 1.49 -13.34
C LEU A 91 -8.22 2.80 -12.54
N PRO A 92 -7.79 2.77 -11.26
CA PRO A 92 -7.51 3.97 -10.48
C PRO A 92 -6.49 4.90 -11.17
N LYS A 93 -6.48 6.19 -10.79
CA LYS A 93 -5.56 7.14 -11.41
C LYS A 93 -4.13 6.84 -10.97
N LEU A 94 -3.17 7.17 -11.83
CA LEU A 94 -1.75 6.93 -11.55
C LEU A 94 -1.29 7.51 -10.20
N PRO A 95 -1.67 8.74 -9.78
CA PRO A 95 -1.28 9.26 -8.46
C PRO A 95 -1.79 8.40 -7.31
N ASP A 96 -3.02 7.86 -7.41
CA ASP A 96 -3.61 6.99 -6.38
C ASP A 96 -2.86 5.65 -6.30
N ILE A 97 -2.49 5.10 -7.45
CA ILE A 97 -1.67 3.87 -7.53
C ILE A 97 -0.29 4.11 -6.92
N GLN A 98 0.35 5.24 -7.25
CA GLN A 98 1.67 5.61 -6.72
C GLN A 98 1.65 5.82 -5.21
N ASP A 99 0.59 6.43 -4.69
CA ASP A 99 0.38 6.59 -3.24
C ASP A 99 0.30 5.23 -2.53
N GLY A 100 -0.51 4.29 -3.06
CA GLY A 100 -0.60 2.94 -2.52
C GLY A 100 0.73 2.20 -2.55
N LEU A 101 1.45 2.26 -3.68
CA LEU A 101 2.79 1.66 -3.79
C LEU A 101 3.79 2.28 -2.81
N PHE A 102 3.75 3.60 -2.61
CA PHE A 102 4.66 4.29 -1.69
C PHE A 102 4.52 3.80 -0.26
N LYS A 103 3.29 3.62 0.23
CA LYS A 103 3.03 3.02 1.54
C LYS A 103 3.53 1.57 1.61
N LEU A 104 3.23 0.76 0.61
CA LEU A 104 3.60 -0.66 0.59
C LEU A 104 5.10 -0.89 0.49
N ILE A 105 5.89 0.06 -0.04
CA ILE A 105 7.37 -0.02 0.00
C ILE A 105 7.87 -0.11 1.44
N LEU A 106 7.27 0.60 2.40
CA LEU A 106 7.68 0.52 3.79
C LEU A 106 7.38 -0.86 4.38
N PHE A 107 6.19 -1.38 4.13
CA PHE A 107 5.77 -2.69 4.65
C PHE A 107 6.53 -3.85 3.99
N SER A 108 6.77 -3.81 2.68
CA SER A 108 7.43 -4.91 1.96
C SER A 108 8.89 -5.07 2.36
N ASN A 109 9.53 -3.99 2.80
CA ASN A 109 10.92 -3.95 3.26
C ASN A 109 11.10 -4.22 4.76
N LEU A 110 10.03 -4.52 5.51
CA LEU A 110 10.18 -4.90 6.92
C LEU A 110 11.00 -6.19 7.05
N ASP A 111 12.05 -6.22 7.87
CA ASP A 111 12.84 -7.44 8.07
C ASP A 111 11.96 -8.59 8.60
N SER A 112 11.15 -8.30 9.61
CA SER A 112 10.22 -9.26 10.21
C SER A 112 8.93 -8.59 10.68
N LEU A 113 7.87 -9.40 10.74
CA LEU A 113 6.61 -9.03 11.38
C LEU A 113 6.43 -9.87 12.65
N ILE A 114 6.17 -9.21 13.77
CA ILE A 114 6.03 -9.84 15.09
C ILE A 114 4.58 -9.77 15.54
N LEU A 115 3.99 -10.93 15.85
CA LEU A 115 2.68 -11.04 16.46
C LEU A 115 2.80 -11.89 17.74
N ASN A 116 2.34 -11.36 18.87
CA ASN A 116 2.42 -12.03 20.18
C ASN A 116 3.83 -12.56 20.52
N GLY A 117 4.86 -11.81 20.14
CA GLY A 117 6.27 -12.16 20.37
C GLY A 117 6.85 -13.19 19.38
N GLN A 118 6.08 -13.65 18.39
CA GLN A 118 6.53 -14.61 17.38
C GLN A 118 6.64 -13.96 16.01
N LYS A 119 7.68 -14.36 15.25
CA LYS A 119 7.83 -13.99 13.84
C LYS A 119 6.75 -14.69 13.01
N VAL A 120 6.02 -13.93 12.20
CA VAL A 120 5.02 -14.45 11.27
C VAL A 120 5.42 -14.19 9.82
N LEU A 121 4.96 -15.04 8.91
CA LEU A 121 5.14 -14.84 7.47
C LEU A 121 4.16 -13.79 6.97
N PHE A 122 4.62 -12.94 6.05
CA PHE A 122 3.77 -11.93 5.45
C PHE A 122 4.23 -11.54 4.04
N PHE A 123 3.30 -10.96 3.29
CA PHE A 123 3.57 -10.16 2.09
C PHE A 123 2.66 -8.94 2.05
N THR A 124 2.95 -8.00 1.15
CA THR A 124 2.14 -6.82 0.89
C THR A 124 1.33 -7.02 -0.39
N LYS A 125 0.13 -6.42 -0.46
CA LYS A 125 -0.70 -6.46 -1.66
C LYS A 125 -1.27 -5.09 -1.99
N LEU A 126 -1.11 -4.65 -3.23
CA LEU A 126 -1.88 -3.54 -3.78
C LEU A 126 -3.11 -4.09 -4.51
N LYS A 127 -4.31 -3.82 -4.02
CA LYS A 127 -5.57 -4.19 -4.67
C LYS A 127 -6.12 -3.00 -5.46
N LEU A 128 -6.19 -3.14 -6.78
CA LEU A 128 -6.72 -2.12 -7.69
C LEU A 128 -8.06 -2.59 -8.25
N THR A 129 -9.14 -1.92 -7.91
CA THR A 129 -10.47 -2.25 -8.42
C THR A 129 -11.01 -1.18 -9.36
N GLY A 130 -11.63 -1.62 -10.45
CA GLY A 130 -12.19 -0.74 -11.47
C GLY A 130 -13.58 -1.16 -11.94
N ASN A 131 -14.27 -0.19 -12.55
CA ASN A 131 -15.58 -0.40 -13.14
C ASN A 131 -15.48 -1.23 -14.43
N ASN A 132 -16.42 -2.14 -14.64
CA ASN A 132 -16.53 -3.02 -15.82
C ASN A 132 -15.31 -3.92 -16.12
N VAL A 133 -14.32 -4.01 -15.24
CA VAL A 133 -13.22 -4.97 -15.40
C VAL A 133 -13.79 -6.38 -15.39
N VAL A 134 -13.36 -7.20 -16.33
CA VAL A 134 -13.77 -8.60 -16.47
C VAL A 134 -12.65 -9.48 -15.91
N GLY A 135 -13.00 -10.29 -14.90
CA GLY A 135 -12.07 -11.17 -14.21
C GLY A 135 -11.15 -10.44 -13.22
N SER A 136 -10.09 -11.14 -12.82
CA SER A 136 -9.01 -10.62 -11.98
C SER A 136 -7.66 -11.19 -12.42
N ILE A 137 -6.59 -10.48 -12.09
CA ILE A 137 -5.22 -10.94 -12.29
C ILE A 137 -4.36 -10.53 -11.09
N VAL A 138 -3.42 -11.39 -10.70
CA VAL A 138 -2.51 -11.16 -9.57
C VAL A 138 -1.07 -11.32 -10.03
N PHE A 139 -0.24 -10.31 -9.80
CA PHE A 139 1.19 -10.35 -10.05
C PHE A 139 1.97 -10.53 -8.74
N PRO A 140 3.13 -11.21 -8.75
CA PRO A 140 3.80 -11.81 -9.91
C PRO A 140 3.28 -13.22 -10.27
N ASP A 141 2.21 -13.70 -9.63
CA ASP A 141 1.70 -15.07 -9.80
C ASP A 141 1.25 -15.38 -11.25
N ALA A 142 0.70 -14.40 -11.95
CA ALA A 142 0.25 -14.53 -13.34
C ALA A 142 1.41 -14.55 -14.35
N SER A 143 1.30 -15.47 -15.30
CA SER A 143 2.18 -15.62 -16.46
C SER A 143 2.02 -14.48 -17.48
N PRO A 144 3.01 -14.27 -18.36
CA PRO A 144 2.88 -13.33 -19.48
C PRO A 144 1.66 -13.62 -20.38
N GLU A 145 1.33 -14.90 -20.59
CA GLU A 145 0.20 -15.33 -21.40
C GLU A 145 -1.14 -14.97 -20.73
N GLU A 146 -1.26 -15.18 -19.42
CA GLU A 146 -2.44 -14.77 -18.64
C GLU A 146 -2.60 -13.23 -18.63
N LEU A 147 -1.49 -12.49 -18.60
CA LEU A 147 -1.51 -11.03 -18.72
C LEU A 147 -2.05 -10.59 -20.07
N GLU A 148 -1.54 -11.11 -21.19
CA GLU A 148 -2.04 -10.72 -22.51
C GLU A 148 -3.51 -11.12 -22.68
N TYR A 149 -3.92 -12.30 -22.20
CA TYR A 149 -5.32 -12.73 -22.18
C TYR A 149 -6.20 -11.77 -21.37
N PHE A 150 -5.78 -11.39 -20.16
CA PHE A 150 -6.53 -10.44 -19.33
C PHE A 150 -6.71 -9.07 -20.03
N LEU A 151 -5.67 -8.59 -20.72
CA LEU A 151 -5.73 -7.34 -21.49
C LEU A 151 -6.60 -7.45 -22.76
N GLU A 152 -6.67 -8.63 -23.37
CA GLU A 152 -7.53 -8.91 -24.53
C GLU A 152 -9.00 -8.96 -24.14
N VAL A 153 -9.35 -9.69 -23.08
CA VAL A 153 -10.73 -9.75 -22.57
C VAL A 153 -11.23 -8.37 -22.15
N ASN A 154 -10.33 -7.51 -21.66
CA ASN A 154 -10.61 -6.13 -21.26
C ASN A 154 -10.25 -5.09 -22.34
N ILE A 155 -10.17 -5.47 -23.62
CA ILE A 155 -9.69 -4.58 -24.70
C ILE A 155 -10.51 -3.30 -24.85
N LYS A 156 -11.83 -3.36 -24.58
CA LYS A 156 -12.75 -2.21 -24.62
C LYS A 156 -12.78 -1.40 -23.32
N ASN A 157 -12.22 -1.95 -22.24
CA ASN A 157 -12.28 -1.38 -20.89
C ASN A 157 -11.01 -0.61 -20.56
N PHE A 158 -9.84 -1.12 -20.96
CA PHE A 158 -8.56 -0.45 -20.75
C PHE A 158 -8.12 0.33 -21.98
N ASN A 159 -7.81 1.61 -21.79
CA ASN A 159 -7.11 2.40 -22.82
C ASN A 159 -5.63 2.02 -22.90
N THR A 160 -4.93 2.47 -23.95
CA THR A 160 -3.51 2.17 -24.19
C THR A 160 -2.62 2.49 -22.98
N ASN A 161 -2.85 3.63 -22.30
CA ASN A 161 -2.06 4.03 -21.14
C ASN A 161 -2.30 3.11 -19.94
N GLN A 162 -3.54 2.69 -19.68
CA GLN A 162 -3.87 1.75 -18.62
C GLN A 162 -3.22 0.38 -18.86
N LYS A 163 -3.21 -0.11 -20.11
CA LYS A 163 -2.50 -1.36 -20.46
C LYS A 163 -0.99 -1.25 -20.18
N ILE A 164 -0.37 -0.12 -20.51
CA ILE A 164 1.04 0.15 -20.20
C ILE A 164 1.27 0.17 -18.68
N ILE A 165 0.38 0.80 -17.91
CA ILE A 165 0.47 0.83 -16.44
C ILE A 165 0.38 -0.60 -15.88
N ILE A 166 -0.58 -1.41 -16.32
CA ILE A 166 -0.72 -2.80 -15.84
C ILE A 166 0.55 -3.62 -16.14
N LYS A 167 1.14 -3.47 -17.34
CA LYS A 167 2.42 -4.12 -17.67
C LYS A 167 3.57 -3.66 -16.77
N LYS A 168 3.63 -2.37 -16.42
CA LYS A 168 4.61 -1.83 -15.48
C LYS A 168 4.39 -2.35 -14.05
N LEU A 169 3.14 -2.49 -13.61
CA LEU A 169 2.80 -3.06 -12.31
C LEU A 169 3.21 -4.54 -12.24
N ALA A 170 3.01 -5.31 -13.31
CA ALA A 170 3.49 -6.69 -13.38
C ALA A 170 5.02 -6.78 -13.22
N LEU A 171 5.76 -5.86 -13.85
CA LEU A 171 7.22 -5.76 -13.68
C LEU A 171 7.61 -5.35 -12.25
N GLU A 172 6.90 -4.39 -11.66
CA GLU A 172 7.14 -3.94 -10.29
C GLU A 172 6.97 -5.07 -9.28
N ALA A 173 5.87 -5.83 -9.37
CA ALA A 173 5.61 -6.98 -8.51
C ALA A 173 6.67 -8.09 -8.70
N ARG A 174 7.19 -8.27 -9.92
CA ARG A 174 8.27 -9.23 -10.19
C ARG A 174 9.60 -8.82 -9.54
N ASN A 175 9.89 -7.52 -9.49
CA ASN A 175 11.14 -7.00 -8.94
C ASN A 175 11.12 -6.91 -7.40
N ASN A 176 9.94 -6.97 -6.77
CA ASN A 176 9.76 -6.83 -5.33
C ASN A 176 9.20 -8.12 -4.72
N GLN A 177 10.05 -8.92 -4.08
CA GLN A 177 9.73 -10.29 -3.63
C GLN A 177 8.51 -10.41 -2.71
N ARG A 178 8.23 -9.38 -1.90
CA ARG A 178 7.09 -9.37 -0.97
C ARG A 178 5.89 -8.56 -1.48
N LEU A 179 5.92 -8.01 -2.69
CA LEU A 179 4.83 -7.20 -3.22
C LEU A 179 4.00 -8.02 -4.21
N LYS A 180 2.71 -8.14 -3.91
CA LYS A 180 1.70 -8.58 -4.87
C LYS A 180 0.88 -7.41 -5.37
N ILE A 181 0.39 -7.50 -6.61
CA ILE A 181 -0.51 -6.50 -7.18
C ILE A 181 -1.68 -7.22 -7.84
N GLU A 182 -2.88 -6.92 -7.37
CA GLU A 182 -4.13 -7.45 -7.91
C GLU A 182 -4.84 -6.37 -8.71
N VAL A 183 -5.31 -6.71 -9.91
CA VAL A 183 -6.23 -5.88 -10.69
C VAL A 183 -7.51 -6.66 -10.88
N SER A 184 -8.63 -6.12 -10.39
CA SER A 184 -9.92 -6.82 -10.40
C SER A 184 -11.11 -5.86 -10.58
N ARG A 185 -12.31 -6.43 -10.71
CA ARG A 185 -13.57 -5.69 -10.77
C ARG A 185 -13.93 -5.12 -9.39
N ASN A 186 -14.64 -3.99 -9.37
CA ASN A 186 -15.38 -3.59 -8.16
C ASN A 186 -16.40 -4.68 -7.76
N PHE A 187 -16.43 -5.00 -6.48
CA PHE A 187 -17.48 -5.82 -5.86
C PHE A 187 -18.54 -4.94 -5.21
#